data_AF-A0A063ZPG0-F1
#
_entry.id   AF-A0A063ZPG0-F1
#
_cell.length_a   1.000
_cell.length_b   1.000
_cell.length_c   1.000
_cell.angle_alpha   90.00
_cell.angle_beta   90.00
_cell.angle_gamma   90.00
#
_symmetry.space_group_name_H-M   'P 1'
#
loop_
_entity.id
_entity.type
_entity.pdbx_description
1 polymer ?
#
loop_
_entity_poly.entity_id
_entity_poly.type
_entity_poly.pdbx_seq_one_letter_code
_entity_poly.pdbx_strand_id
1 'polypeptide(L)'
;MTDSVRASVGNVVTDLSRSLGTLVGLFWLVFVGAVVLDEGVSLSTGTWSLPNGLFWPVAFAMALCGTAWLVEDGYDRLGADPTGAWTFVWLAVFLVPLAFLPLQFAVGSLASAVGSVDPFSGVLNAGFVLVSTIAAGWLAFYGGLERLGLELDDFVRTFVFAAGLALVPLAAVVLFDVSWLTDDYAAAAVALAVQVGAWWLGVVRTRP
;
A
#
# COMPACT_ATOMS: atom_id res chain seq x y z
N MET A 1 -2.80 25.63 36.59
CA MET A 1 -2.22 26.27 35.38
C MET A 1 -1.33 25.32 34.55
N THR A 2 -1.16 24.05 34.93
CA THR A 2 -0.40 23.05 34.16
C THR A 2 -1.21 22.35 33.06
N ASP A 3 -2.53 22.43 33.12
CA ASP A 3 -3.42 21.75 32.16
C ASP A 3 -3.44 22.42 30.77
N SER A 4 -3.13 23.73 30.68
CA SER A 4 -3.18 24.45 29.39
C SER A 4 -1.98 24.16 28.48
N VAL A 5 -0.79 23.92 29.04
CA VAL A 5 0.43 23.65 28.25
C VAL A 5 0.38 22.23 27.67
N ARG A 6 -0.07 21.25 28.45
CA ARG A 6 -0.21 19.86 27.96
C ARG A 6 -1.27 19.75 26.86
N ALA A 7 -2.41 20.44 27.01
CA ALA A 7 -3.44 20.50 25.97
C ALA A 7 -2.93 21.20 24.69
N SER A 8 -2.18 22.31 24.83
CA SER A 8 -1.60 23.02 23.69
C SER A 8 -0.56 22.18 22.93
N VAL A 9 0.33 21.48 23.63
CA VAL A 9 1.32 20.58 23.00
C VAL A 9 0.63 19.41 22.31
N GLY A 10 -0.41 18.83 22.92
CA GLY A 10 -1.17 17.73 22.32
C GLY A 10 -1.81 18.11 20.98
N ASN A 11 -2.38 19.32 20.89
CA ASN A 11 -2.99 19.82 19.65
C ASN A 11 -1.93 20.03 18.56
N VAL A 12 -0.81 20.68 18.88
CA VAL A 12 0.28 20.92 17.90
C VAL A 12 0.84 19.61 17.35
N VAL A 13 1.05 18.60 18.21
CA VAL A 13 1.55 17.29 17.78
C VAL A 13 0.54 16.57 16.89
N THR A 14 -0.76 16.68 17.20
CA THR A 14 -1.82 16.06 16.39
C THR A 14 -1.91 16.71 15.02
N ASP A 15 -1.83 18.04 14.96
CA ASP A 15 -1.86 18.80 13.69
C ASP A 15 -0.62 18.52 12.84
N LEU A 16 0.56 18.43 13.46
CA LEU A 16 1.80 18.05 12.78
C LEU A 16 1.74 16.61 12.26
N SER A 17 1.22 15.67 13.07
CA SER A 17 1.09 14.27 12.67
C SER A 17 0.14 14.12 11.49
N ARG A 18 -1.00 14.82 11.53
CA ARG A 18 -1.98 14.84 10.44
C ARG A 18 -1.39 15.41 9.16
N SER A 19 -0.75 16.58 9.24
CA SER A 19 -0.13 17.21 8.05
C SER A 19 0.98 16.35 7.46
N LEU A 20 1.76 15.64 8.30
CA LEU A 20 2.79 14.71 7.83
C LEU A 20 2.18 13.48 7.14
N GLY A 21 1.11 12.91 7.69
CA GLY A 21 0.36 11.81 7.04
C GLY A 21 -0.22 12.23 5.69
N THR A 22 -0.80 13.43 5.61
CA THR A 22 -1.34 13.98 4.35
C THR A 22 -0.24 14.19 3.32
N LEU A 23 0.92 14.71 3.74
CA LEU A 23 2.06 14.91 2.86
C LEU A 23 2.57 13.59 2.28
N VAL A 24 2.76 12.58 3.13
CA VAL A 24 3.21 11.25 2.71
C VAL A 24 2.18 10.62 1.76
N GLY A 25 0.89 10.72 2.09
CA GLY A 25 -0.19 10.20 1.24
C GLY A 25 -0.26 10.88 -0.14
N LEU A 26 -0.15 12.20 -0.20
CA LEU A 26 -0.13 12.94 -1.46
C LEU A 26 1.12 12.66 -2.27
N PHE A 27 2.28 12.57 -1.61
CA PHE A 27 3.51 12.21 -2.28
C PHE A 27 3.43 10.82 -2.90
N TRP A 28 2.85 9.85 -2.19
CA TRP A 28 2.56 8.53 -2.72
C TRP A 28 1.62 8.60 -3.94
N LEU A 29 0.53 9.38 -3.87
CA LEU A 29 -0.40 9.53 -4.98
C LEU A 29 0.28 10.14 -6.22
N VAL A 30 1.10 11.17 -6.04
CA VAL A 30 1.88 11.78 -7.12
C VAL A 30 2.86 10.78 -7.72
N PHE A 31 3.53 9.97 -6.89
CA PHE A 31 4.43 8.92 -7.34
C PHE A 31 3.70 7.86 -8.18
N VAL A 32 2.60 7.30 -7.66
CA VAL A 32 1.81 6.28 -8.38
C VAL A 32 1.23 6.84 -9.67
N GLY A 33 0.71 8.07 -9.65
CA GLY A 33 0.21 8.75 -10.84
C GLY A 33 1.29 8.93 -11.91
N ALA A 34 2.50 9.31 -11.51
CA ALA A 34 3.62 9.45 -12.44
C ALA A 34 4.04 8.11 -13.06
N VAL A 35 4.11 7.04 -12.27
CA VAL A 35 4.43 5.68 -12.77
C VAL A 35 3.38 5.21 -13.76
N VAL A 36 2.09 5.40 -13.45
CA VAL A 36 1.00 5.03 -14.37
C VAL A 36 1.04 5.85 -15.67
N LEU A 37 1.35 7.14 -15.58
CA LEU A 37 1.47 8.00 -16.76
C LEU A 37 2.68 7.61 -17.62
N ASP A 38 3.82 7.27 -17.04
CA ASP A 38 5.02 6.84 -17.78
C ASP A 38 4.77 5.51 -18.53
N GLU A 39 4.21 4.53 -17.83
CA GLU A 39 3.80 3.23 -18.39
C GLU A 39 2.65 3.37 -19.41
N GLY A 40 1.75 4.34 -19.23
CA GLY A 40 0.66 4.62 -20.17
C GLY A 40 1.12 5.39 -21.42
N VAL A 41 2.08 6.31 -21.28
CA VAL A 41 2.62 7.14 -22.38
C VAL A 41 3.57 6.33 -23.25
N SER A 42 4.35 5.42 -22.68
CA SER A 42 5.21 4.49 -23.44
C SER A 42 4.42 3.60 -24.42
N LEU A 43 3.12 3.38 -24.18
CA LEU A 43 2.21 2.72 -25.12
C LEU A 43 1.68 3.62 -26.25
N SER A 44 1.73 4.95 -26.11
CA SER A 44 1.01 5.88 -27.01
C SER A 44 1.89 6.79 -27.87
N THR A 45 3.02 7.33 -27.41
CA THR A 45 3.83 8.27 -28.21
C THR A 45 5.25 8.48 -27.66
N GLY A 46 6.20 8.76 -28.56
CA GLY A 46 7.63 8.97 -28.26
C GLY A 46 7.89 9.91 -27.08
N THR A 47 8.71 9.41 -26.16
CA THR A 47 8.92 9.87 -24.78
C THR A 47 9.46 11.29 -24.65
N TRP A 48 8.77 12.13 -23.88
CA TRP A 48 9.34 13.29 -23.20
C TRP A 48 9.65 12.88 -21.76
N SER A 49 10.73 12.15 -21.55
CA SER A 49 11.17 11.78 -20.21
C SER A 49 11.63 13.03 -19.47
N LEU A 50 10.95 13.39 -18.37
CA LEU A 50 11.49 14.34 -17.41
C LEU A 50 12.84 13.80 -16.91
N PRO A 51 13.91 14.62 -16.85
CA PRO A 51 15.16 14.19 -16.25
C PRO A 51 14.90 13.66 -14.84
N ASN A 52 15.30 12.41 -14.55
CA ASN A 52 15.03 11.75 -13.25
C ASN A 52 15.41 12.59 -12.02
N GLY A 53 16.36 13.52 -12.15
CA GLY A 53 16.75 14.45 -11.09
C GLY A 53 15.71 15.53 -10.74
N LEU A 54 14.82 15.90 -11.67
CA LEU A 54 13.78 16.92 -11.45
C LEU A 54 12.45 16.34 -10.97
N PHE A 55 12.23 15.04 -11.13
CA PHE A 55 10.99 14.38 -10.70
C PHE A 55 10.77 14.53 -9.20
N TRP A 56 11.77 14.19 -8.38
CA TRP A 56 11.63 14.20 -6.92
C TRP A 56 11.33 15.59 -6.33
N PRO A 57 12.05 16.68 -6.72
CA PRO A 57 11.71 18.02 -6.27
C PRO A 57 10.30 18.46 -6.69
N VAL A 58 9.89 18.14 -7.92
CA VAL A 58 8.57 18.53 -8.44
C VAL A 58 7.45 17.76 -7.74
N ALA A 59 7.63 16.45 -7.54
CA ALA A 59 6.68 15.61 -6.81
C ALA A 59 6.53 16.08 -5.36
N PHE A 60 7.64 16.41 -4.70
CA PHE A 60 7.63 16.96 -3.35
C PHE A 60 6.94 18.32 -3.28
N ALA A 61 7.22 19.22 -4.23
CA ALA A 61 6.56 20.52 -4.30
C ALA A 61 5.04 20.38 -4.53
N MET A 62 4.61 19.50 -5.43
CA MET A 62 3.19 19.21 -5.64
C MET A 62 2.53 18.64 -4.39
N ALA A 63 3.17 17.69 -3.72
CA ALA A 63 2.66 17.12 -2.48
C ALA A 63 2.55 18.17 -1.37
N LEU A 64 3.53 19.06 -1.22
CA LEU A 64 3.48 20.17 -0.27
C LEU A 64 2.32 21.13 -0.56
N CYS A 65 2.18 21.59 -1.80
CA CYS A 65 1.08 22.48 -2.19
C CYS A 65 -0.28 21.82 -1.97
N GLY A 66 -0.44 20.55 -2.35
CA GLY A 66 -1.66 19.79 -2.12
C GLY A 66 -1.95 19.60 -0.62
N THR A 67 -0.91 19.40 0.19
CA THR A 67 -1.05 19.25 1.65
C THR A 67 -1.53 20.55 2.27
N ALA A 68 -0.91 21.68 1.92
CA ALA A 68 -1.34 22.99 2.40
C ALA A 68 -2.82 23.26 2.05
N TRP A 69 -3.20 23.00 0.79
CA TRP A 69 -4.58 23.16 0.35
C TRP A 69 -5.56 22.23 1.09
N LEU A 70 -5.20 20.96 1.31
CA LEU A 70 -6.03 20.01 2.05
C LEU A 70 -6.21 20.41 3.51
N VAL A 71 -5.14 20.85 4.16
CA VAL A 71 -5.12 21.23 5.59
C VAL A 71 -5.91 22.53 5.84
N GLU A 72 -5.86 23.49 4.92
CA GLU A 72 -6.59 24.76 5.07
C GLU A 72 -8.11 24.58 4.99
N ASP A 73 -8.60 23.88 3.96
CA ASP A 73 -10.04 23.77 3.67
C ASP A 73 -10.39 22.55 2.79
N GLY A 74 -9.40 21.92 2.16
CA GLY A 74 -9.64 20.94 1.11
C GLY A 74 -10.34 19.67 1.60
N TYR A 75 -10.06 19.22 2.83
CA TYR A 75 -10.77 18.07 3.42
C TYR A 75 -12.28 18.33 3.54
N ASP A 76 -12.67 19.50 4.03
CA ASP A 76 -14.08 19.87 4.22
C ASP A 76 -14.80 20.00 2.86
N ARG A 77 -14.12 20.58 1.87
CA ARG A 77 -14.66 20.70 0.49
C ARG A 77 -14.86 19.35 -0.19
N LEU A 78 -14.02 18.36 0.13
CA LEU A 78 -14.08 17.00 -0.43
C LEU A 78 -14.99 16.06 0.39
N GLY A 79 -15.49 16.51 1.54
CA GLY A 79 -16.22 15.67 2.50
C GLY A 79 -15.38 14.49 3.00
N ALA A 80 -14.06 14.65 3.04
CA ALA A 80 -13.11 13.61 3.40
C ALA A 80 -12.71 13.74 4.87
N ASP A 81 -12.65 12.62 5.61
CA ASP A 81 -12.27 12.65 7.02
C ASP A 81 -10.77 12.96 7.17
N PRO A 82 -10.40 14.11 7.72
CA PRO A 82 -9.00 14.47 7.85
C PRO A 82 -8.15 13.58 8.77
N THR A 83 -8.78 12.83 9.67
CA THR A 83 -8.08 11.94 10.61
C THR A 83 -7.58 10.67 9.94
N GLY A 84 -8.13 10.33 8.77
CA GLY A 84 -7.78 9.15 7.98
C GLY A 84 -6.42 9.18 7.29
N ALA A 85 -5.64 10.26 7.39
CA ALA A 85 -4.40 10.44 6.62
C ALA A 85 -3.37 9.32 6.87
N TRP A 86 -3.15 8.93 8.12
CA TRP A 86 -2.24 7.81 8.43
C TRP A 86 -2.82 6.46 8.05
N THR A 87 -4.12 6.26 8.27
CA THR A 87 -4.85 5.06 7.82
C THR A 87 -4.69 4.88 6.32
N PHE A 88 -4.80 5.97 5.54
CA PHE A 88 -4.57 5.97 4.11
C PHE A 88 -3.16 5.53 3.75
N VAL A 89 -2.13 6.09 4.37
CA VAL A 89 -0.73 5.70 4.11
C VAL A 89 -0.52 4.22 4.37
N TRP A 90 -0.99 3.71 5.51
CA TRP A 90 -0.89 2.29 5.84
C TRP A 90 -1.62 1.41 4.84
N LEU A 91 -2.85 1.77 4.48
CA LEU A 91 -3.67 1.02 3.53
C LEU A 91 -3.09 1.05 2.12
N ALA A 92 -2.73 2.22 1.61
CA ALA A 92 -2.31 2.42 0.22
C ALA A 92 -0.91 1.88 -0.07
N VAL A 93 0.02 1.98 0.89
CA VAL A 93 1.42 1.59 0.69
C VAL A 93 1.64 0.12 1.03
N PHE A 94 1.01 -0.36 2.11
CA PHE A 94 1.33 -1.66 2.68
C PHE A 94 0.14 -2.63 2.63
N LEU A 95 -0.96 -2.30 3.29
CA LEU A 95 -1.96 -3.31 3.64
C LEU A 95 -2.78 -3.77 2.43
N VAL A 96 -3.31 -2.85 1.62
CA VAL A 96 -4.15 -3.18 0.47
C VAL A 96 -3.33 -3.83 -0.65
N PRO A 97 -2.18 -3.26 -1.10
CA PRO A 97 -1.37 -3.92 -2.12
C PRO A 97 -0.96 -5.34 -1.70
N LEU A 98 -0.56 -5.53 -0.44
CA LEU A 98 -0.12 -6.85 0.02
C LEU A 98 -1.28 -7.84 0.16
N ALA A 99 -2.43 -7.41 0.67
CA ALA A 99 -3.61 -8.27 0.80
C ALA A 99 -4.12 -8.76 -0.55
N PHE A 100 -4.02 -7.93 -1.59
CA PHE A 100 -4.48 -8.26 -2.94
C PHE A 100 -3.35 -8.73 -3.87
N LEU A 101 -2.14 -8.92 -3.36
CA LEU A 101 -1.00 -9.44 -4.13
C LEU A 101 -1.30 -10.82 -4.74
N PRO A 102 -1.95 -11.78 -4.04
CA PRO A 102 -2.35 -13.05 -4.67
C PRO A 102 -3.32 -12.86 -5.85
N LEU A 103 -4.21 -11.86 -5.78
CA LEU A 103 -5.12 -11.52 -6.86
C LEU A 103 -4.35 -10.98 -8.07
N GLN A 104 -3.35 -10.12 -7.84
CA GLN A 104 -2.46 -9.62 -8.89
C GLN A 104 -1.73 -10.77 -9.60
N PHE A 105 -1.18 -11.72 -8.85
CA PHE A 105 -0.54 -12.91 -9.41
C PHE A 105 -1.52 -13.77 -10.22
N ALA A 106 -2.73 -13.99 -9.70
CA ALA A 106 -3.76 -14.75 -10.40
C ALA A 106 -4.16 -14.08 -11.73
N VAL A 107 -4.41 -12.76 -11.70
CA VAL A 107 -4.77 -11.98 -12.89
C VAL A 107 -3.63 -11.96 -13.90
N GLY A 108 -2.39 -11.74 -13.45
CA GLY A 108 -1.21 -11.79 -14.31
C GLY A 108 -1.02 -13.16 -14.97
N SER A 109 -1.16 -14.23 -14.20
CA SER A 109 -1.07 -15.60 -14.72
C SER A 109 -2.14 -15.90 -15.77
N LEU A 110 -3.37 -15.44 -15.57
CA LEU A 110 -4.45 -15.58 -16.54
C LEU A 110 -4.19 -14.75 -17.80
N ALA A 111 -3.74 -13.50 -17.66
CA ALA A 111 -3.41 -12.64 -18.79
C ALA A 111 -2.27 -13.20 -19.65
N SER A 112 -1.30 -13.87 -19.00
CA SER A 112 -0.20 -14.57 -19.66
C SER A 112 -0.67 -15.84 -20.39
N ALA A 113 -1.60 -16.59 -19.81
CA ALA A 113 -2.17 -17.79 -20.42
C ALA A 113 -2.98 -17.47 -21.70
N VAL A 114 -3.52 -16.26 -21.80
CA VAL A 114 -4.28 -15.77 -22.96
C VAL A 114 -3.36 -15.10 -24.00
N GLY A 115 -2.04 -15.04 -23.76
CA GLY A 115 -1.05 -14.48 -24.69
C GLY A 115 -1.11 -12.96 -24.82
N SER A 116 -1.84 -12.29 -23.93
CA SER A 116 -2.17 -10.87 -24.04
C SER A 116 -1.09 -9.96 -23.44
N VAL A 117 -0.49 -10.33 -22.30
CA VAL A 117 0.47 -9.48 -21.58
C VAL A 117 1.34 -10.36 -20.67
N ASP A 118 2.61 -10.00 -20.47
CA ASP A 118 3.45 -10.61 -19.43
C ASP A 118 2.82 -10.43 -18.04
N PRO A 119 2.88 -11.46 -17.16
CA PRO A 119 2.21 -11.45 -15.85
C PRO A 119 2.72 -10.35 -14.90
N PHE A 120 3.88 -9.74 -15.22
CA PHE A 120 4.51 -8.67 -14.47
C PHE A 120 4.74 -7.42 -15.31
N SER A 121 3.94 -7.16 -16.35
CA SER A 121 4.11 -5.93 -17.13
C SER A 121 3.99 -4.69 -16.23
N GLY A 122 4.81 -3.68 -16.51
CA GLY A 122 4.82 -2.42 -15.76
C GLY A 122 3.45 -1.79 -15.66
N VAL A 123 2.66 -1.85 -16.74
CA VAL A 123 1.27 -1.36 -16.82
C VAL A 123 0.31 -2.10 -15.88
N LEU A 124 0.36 -3.44 -15.81
CA LEU A 124 -0.50 -4.21 -14.90
C LEU A 124 -0.17 -3.92 -13.44
N ASN A 125 1.13 -3.82 -13.13
CA ASN A 125 1.61 -3.48 -11.79
C ASN A 125 1.22 -2.05 -11.40
N ALA A 126 1.43 -1.08 -12.29
CA ALA A 126 1.07 0.32 -12.07
C ALA A 126 -0.45 0.48 -11.89
N GLY A 127 -1.25 -0.19 -12.71
CA GLY A 127 -2.71 -0.20 -12.58
C GLY A 127 -3.18 -0.83 -11.27
N PHE A 128 -2.56 -1.94 -10.85
CA PHE A 128 -2.86 -2.56 -9.56
C PHE A 128 -2.55 -1.62 -8.38
N VAL A 129 -1.39 -0.96 -8.40
CA VAL A 129 -1.00 0.02 -7.36
C VAL A 129 -1.94 1.22 -7.36
N LEU A 130 -2.40 1.67 -8.53
CA LEU A 130 -3.39 2.75 -8.62
C LEU A 130 -4.74 2.36 -8.03
N VAL A 131 -5.29 1.20 -8.42
CA VAL A 131 -6.59 0.72 -7.93
C VAL A 131 -6.54 0.48 -6.42
N SER A 132 -5.47 -0.11 -5.91
CA SER A 132 -5.27 -0.28 -4.47
C SER A 132 -5.15 1.05 -3.72
N THR A 133 -4.47 2.04 -4.30
CA THR A 133 -4.39 3.40 -3.75
C THR A 133 -5.77 4.09 -3.71
N ILE A 134 -6.58 3.95 -4.76
CA ILE A 134 -7.95 4.50 -4.79
C ILE A 134 -8.83 3.80 -3.75
N ALA A 135 -8.75 2.47 -3.66
CA ALA A 135 -9.50 1.69 -2.69
C ALA A 135 -9.11 2.06 -1.25
N ALA A 136 -7.81 2.25 -0.98
CA ALA A 136 -7.31 2.74 0.30
C ALA A 136 -7.83 4.15 0.62
N GLY A 137 -7.94 5.03 -0.38
CA GLY A 137 -8.53 6.36 -0.23
C GLY A 137 -9.99 6.30 0.20
N TRP A 138 -10.79 5.43 -0.44
CA TRP A 138 -12.17 5.21 -0.04
C TRP A 138 -12.29 4.63 1.39
N LEU A 139 -11.46 3.65 1.72
CA LEU A 139 -11.44 3.03 3.04
C LEU A 139 -11.08 4.02 4.15
N ALA A 140 -10.07 4.86 3.91
CA ALA A 140 -9.53 5.76 4.92
C ALA A 140 -10.30 7.09 5.08
N PHE A 141 -10.79 7.67 3.98
CA PHE A 141 -11.35 9.03 4.00
C PHE A 141 -12.88 9.09 3.92
N TYR A 142 -13.54 8.02 3.47
CA TYR A 142 -14.99 8.00 3.21
C TYR A 142 -15.76 6.99 4.08
N GLY A 143 -15.15 6.57 5.19
CA GLY A 143 -15.74 5.66 6.16
C GLY A 143 -15.91 4.23 5.65
N GLY A 144 -15.04 3.81 4.71
CA GLY A 144 -15.15 2.49 4.10
C GLY A 144 -14.81 1.36 5.07
N LEU A 145 -13.89 1.59 6.02
CA LEU A 145 -13.57 0.64 7.09
C LEU A 145 -14.78 0.37 7.99
N GLU A 146 -15.46 1.42 8.45
CA GLU A 146 -16.65 1.31 9.31
C GLU A 146 -17.79 0.60 8.60
N ARG A 147 -17.99 0.87 7.30
CA ARG A 147 -19.02 0.21 6.48
C ARG A 147 -18.78 -1.29 6.30
N LEU A 148 -17.52 -1.70 6.29
CA LEU A 148 -17.15 -3.11 6.21
C LEU A 148 -17.04 -3.79 7.58
N GLY A 149 -17.20 -3.03 8.66
CA GLY A 149 -17.00 -3.52 10.03
C GLY A 149 -15.57 -3.96 10.29
N LEU A 150 -14.59 -3.31 9.66
CA LEU A 150 -13.17 -3.64 9.76
C LEU A 150 -12.44 -2.57 10.56
N GLU A 151 -11.55 -2.99 11.45
CA GLU A 151 -10.65 -2.09 12.17
C GLU A 151 -9.27 -2.09 11.52
N LEU A 152 -8.58 -0.93 11.54
CA LEU A 152 -7.21 -0.84 11.05
C LEU A 152 -6.27 -1.79 11.81
N ASP A 153 -6.54 -2.01 13.09
CA ASP A 153 -5.73 -2.87 13.95
C ASP A 153 -5.80 -4.35 13.54
N ASP A 154 -6.93 -4.80 12.99
CA ASP A 154 -7.06 -6.13 12.39
C ASP A 154 -6.16 -6.30 11.17
N PHE A 155 -6.05 -5.26 10.34
CA PHE A 155 -5.14 -5.26 9.19
C PHE A 155 -3.68 -5.25 9.62
N VAL A 156 -3.31 -4.40 10.59
CA VAL A 156 -1.93 -4.32 11.11
C VAL A 156 -1.52 -5.64 11.73
N ARG A 157 -2.39 -6.25 12.55
CA ARG A 157 -2.14 -7.55 13.17
C ARG A 157 -1.96 -8.65 12.13
N THR A 158 -2.82 -8.68 11.12
CA THR A 158 -2.72 -9.63 10.01
C THR A 158 -1.44 -9.42 9.20
N PHE A 159 -1.06 -8.16 8.95
CA PHE A 159 0.16 -7.79 8.23
C PHE A 159 1.42 -8.17 9.00
N VAL A 160 1.53 -7.83 10.28
CA VAL A 160 2.69 -8.19 11.13
C VAL A 160 2.85 -9.71 11.19
N PHE A 161 1.73 -10.43 11.30
CA PHE A 161 1.75 -11.89 11.29
C PHE A 161 2.18 -12.46 9.93
N ALA A 162 1.65 -11.93 8.83
CA ALA A 162 2.03 -12.33 7.47
C ALA A 162 3.49 -11.99 7.13
N ALA A 163 3.98 -10.81 7.51
CA ALA A 163 5.36 -10.40 7.35
C ALA A 163 6.31 -11.26 8.19
N GLY A 164 5.93 -11.58 9.43
CA GLY A 164 6.66 -12.53 10.28
C GLY A 164 6.73 -13.93 9.67
N LEU A 165 5.64 -14.40 9.07
CA LEU A 165 5.61 -15.67 8.34
C LEU A 165 6.47 -15.63 7.06
N ALA A 166 6.47 -14.52 6.32
CA ALA A 166 7.27 -14.34 5.11
C ALA A 166 8.77 -14.21 5.39
N LEU A 167 9.16 -13.73 6.58
CA LEU A 167 10.56 -13.64 7.00
C LEU A 167 11.24 -15.00 7.12
N VAL A 168 10.51 -16.08 7.44
CA VAL A 168 11.08 -17.43 7.58
C VAL A 168 11.59 -18.02 6.25
N PRO A 169 10.79 -18.08 5.18
CA PRO A 169 11.28 -18.51 3.87
C PRO A 169 12.29 -17.51 3.28
N LEU A 170 12.13 -16.20 3.51
CA LEU A 170 13.10 -15.20 3.06
C LEU A 170 14.47 -15.39 3.73
N ALA A 171 14.48 -15.60 5.06
CA ALA A 171 15.69 -15.92 5.80
C ALA A 171 16.30 -17.24 5.34
N ALA A 172 15.47 -18.24 5.01
CA ALA A 172 15.97 -19.49 4.45
C ALA A 172 16.66 -19.29 3.10
N VAL A 173 16.07 -18.52 2.18
CA VAL A 173 16.67 -18.19 0.88
C VAL A 173 17.97 -17.40 1.04
N VAL A 174 17.99 -16.40 1.93
CA VAL A 174 19.15 -15.52 2.16
C VAL A 174 20.29 -16.23 2.90
N LEU A 175 19.99 -17.07 3.89
CA LEU A 175 21.00 -17.73 4.72
C LEU A 175 21.56 -19.01 4.10
N PHE A 176 20.79 -19.70 3.25
CA PHE A 176 21.17 -21.02 2.73
C PHE A 176 21.32 -21.07 1.20
N ASP A 177 21.25 -19.92 0.51
CA ASP A 177 21.46 -19.76 -0.95
C ASP A 177 20.72 -20.82 -1.79
N VAL A 178 19.41 -20.86 -1.58
CA VAL A 178 18.61 -22.07 -1.74
C VAL A 178 17.98 -22.18 -3.13
N SER A 179 18.73 -22.75 -4.08
CA SER A 179 18.24 -23.05 -5.44
C SER A 179 17.10 -24.09 -5.50
N TRP A 180 16.82 -24.86 -4.42
CA TRP A 180 15.75 -25.86 -4.44
C TRP A 180 14.34 -25.27 -4.41
N LEU A 181 14.16 -24.02 -3.98
CA LEU A 181 12.85 -23.34 -4.03
C LEU A 181 12.42 -23.04 -5.47
N THR A 182 13.39 -22.95 -6.38
CA THR A 182 13.17 -22.77 -7.83
C THR A 182 13.13 -24.09 -8.60
N ASP A 183 13.74 -25.16 -8.09
CA ASP A 183 13.85 -26.45 -8.80
C ASP A 183 12.84 -27.53 -8.34
N ASP A 184 12.33 -27.49 -7.10
CA ASP A 184 11.43 -28.52 -6.57
C ASP A 184 10.09 -27.93 -6.10
N TYR A 185 9.16 -27.81 -7.05
CA TYR A 185 7.80 -27.31 -6.84
C TYR A 185 7.03 -28.10 -5.76
N ALA A 186 7.37 -29.37 -5.51
CA ALA A 186 6.71 -30.17 -4.48
C ALA A 186 7.10 -29.71 -3.07
N ALA A 187 8.37 -29.38 -2.85
CA ALA A 187 8.85 -28.87 -1.57
C ALA A 187 8.31 -27.45 -1.28
N ALA A 188 8.22 -26.60 -2.31
CA ALA A 188 7.56 -25.29 -2.22
C ALA A 188 6.06 -25.41 -1.90
N ALA A 189 5.36 -26.34 -2.55
CA ALA A 189 3.95 -26.63 -2.27
C ALA A 189 3.73 -27.17 -0.85
N VAL A 190 4.63 -28.02 -0.33
CA VAL A 190 4.57 -28.51 1.06
C VAL A 190 4.85 -27.37 2.05
N ALA A 191 5.82 -26.49 1.77
CA ALA A 191 6.09 -25.32 2.61
C ALA A 191 4.88 -24.36 2.65
N LEU A 192 4.25 -24.11 1.50
CA LEU A 192 2.99 -23.36 1.42
C LEU A 192 1.84 -24.07 2.13
N ALA A 193 1.71 -25.39 2.00
CA ALA A 193 0.67 -26.15 2.68
C ALA A 193 0.85 -26.16 4.21
N VAL A 194 2.09 -26.25 4.70
CA VAL A 194 2.42 -26.11 6.13
C VAL A 194 2.15 -24.69 6.61
N GLN A 195 2.43 -23.67 5.80
CA GLN A 195 2.11 -22.27 6.11
C GLN A 195 0.60 -22.00 6.14
N VAL A 196 -0.16 -22.54 5.17
CA VAL A 196 -1.63 -22.46 5.14
C VAL A 196 -2.25 -23.23 6.30
N GLY A 197 -1.66 -24.38 6.69
CA GLY A 197 -2.06 -25.14 7.87
C GLY A 197 -1.78 -24.40 9.17
N ALA A 198 -0.64 -23.73 9.28
CA ALA A 198 -0.30 -22.87 10.42
C ALA A 198 -1.21 -21.63 10.49
N TRP A 199 -1.55 -21.04 9.35
CA TRP A 199 -2.54 -19.97 9.21
C TRP A 199 -3.92 -20.42 9.70
N TRP A 200 -4.39 -21.58 9.26
CA TRP A 200 -5.66 -22.16 9.69
C TRP A 200 -5.71 -22.38 11.21
N LEU A 201 -4.65 -22.95 11.79
CA LEU A 201 -4.56 -23.18 13.24
C LEU A 201 -4.50 -21.89 14.05
N GLY A 202 -3.84 -20.84 13.54
CA GLY A 202 -3.80 -19.52 14.17
C GLY A 202 -5.15 -18.81 14.17
N VAL A 203 -5.93 -18.96 13.10
CA VAL A 203 -7.28 -18.39 12.97
C VAL A 203 -8.30 -19.16 13.82
N VAL A 204 -8.20 -20.49 13.91
CA VAL A 204 -9.12 -21.32 14.71
C VAL A 204 -8.90 -21.14 16.21
N ARG A 205 -7.67 -20.86 16.67
CA ARG A 205 -7.38 -20.61 18.10
C ARG A 205 -7.78 -19.22 18.60
N THR A 206 -8.03 -18.27 17.70
CA THR A 206 -8.35 -16.87 18.05
C THR A 206 -9.84 -16.54 17.95
N ARG A 207 -10.67 -17.47 17.47
CA ARG A 207 -12.12 -17.39 17.63
C ARG A 207 -12.54 -18.16 18.89
N PRO A 208 -13.37 -17.56 19.78
CA PRO A 208 -13.95 -18.29 20.93
C PRO A 208 -14.84 -19.44 20.49
#